data_AF-A0A536VEC7-F1
#
_entry.id   AF-A0A536VEC7-F1
#
_cell.length_a   1.000
_cell.length_b   1.000
_cell.length_c   1.000
_cell.angle_alpha   90.00
_cell.angle_beta   90.00
_cell.angle_gamma   90.00
#
_symmetry.space_group_name_H-M   'P 1'
#
loop_
_entity.id
_entity.type
_entity.pdbx_description
1 polymer ?
#
loop_
_entity_poly.entity_id
_entity_poly.type
_entity_poly.pdbx_seq_one_letter_code
_entity_poly.pdbx_strand_id
1 'polypeptide(L)'
;MAPRNDIEPRSVGAVRPQTLHFAEPLRFRSGAVLDSYDLVYETYGTLNAARSNAVLACHALNAAHHVAGYYADDPDNLGWWDNMIGPGKPVDTEKFFVVGVNNVGGCFGSTGPKSVDPGSGKPYGSSFPVVTVEDWVDAQARLADRLGI
;
A
#
# COMPACT_ATOMS: atom_id res chain seq x y z
N MET A 1 -11.31 30.86 -8.28
CA MET A 1 -10.55 29.85 -7.51
C MET A 1 -9.14 29.86 -8.08
N ALA A 2 -8.16 30.39 -7.34
CA ALA A 2 -6.78 30.44 -7.81
C ALA A 2 -6.20 29.01 -7.85
N PRO A 3 -5.37 28.66 -8.84
CA PRO A 3 -4.69 27.36 -8.83
C PRO A 3 -3.76 27.33 -7.61
N ARG A 4 -3.90 26.30 -6.75
CA ARG A 4 -2.92 26.04 -5.69
C ARG A 4 -1.66 25.56 -6.38
N ASN A 5 -0.67 26.43 -6.50
CA ASN A 5 0.58 26.15 -7.18
C ASN A 5 1.63 25.62 -6.18
N ASP A 6 1.17 24.82 -5.22
CA ASP A 6 1.92 24.44 -4.03
C ASP A 6 2.12 22.93 -4.03
N ILE A 7 2.79 22.39 -5.07
CA ILE A 7 3.55 21.16 -4.83
C ILE A 7 4.59 21.58 -3.80
N GLU A 8 4.39 21.17 -2.54
CA GLU A 8 5.29 21.56 -1.47
C GLU A 8 6.73 21.30 -1.91
N PRO A 9 7.66 22.26 -1.71
CA PRO A 9 9.05 22.01 -2.01
C PRO A 9 9.44 20.75 -1.23
N ARG A 10 9.76 19.67 -1.95
CA ARG A 10 10.09 18.31 -1.46
C ARG A 10 8.95 17.28 -1.37
N SER A 11 7.97 17.28 -2.27
CA SER A 11 7.23 16.04 -2.56
C SER A 11 8.16 14.99 -3.20
N VAL A 12 7.80 13.71 -3.12
CA VAL A 12 8.50 12.62 -3.82
C VAL A 12 8.25 12.62 -5.33
N GLY A 13 7.35 13.49 -5.81
CA GLY A 13 7.04 13.68 -7.23
C GLY A 13 6.02 12.68 -7.75
N ALA A 14 6.07 12.41 -9.06
CA ALA A 14 5.16 11.47 -9.70
C ALA A 14 5.43 10.03 -9.27
N VAL A 15 4.40 9.35 -8.76
CA VAL A 15 4.47 7.96 -8.29
C VAL A 15 3.46 7.10 -9.05
N ARG A 16 3.62 5.78 -8.94
CA ARG A 16 2.70 4.81 -9.56
C ARG A 16 2.50 3.61 -8.63
N PRO A 17 1.25 3.16 -8.44
CA PRO A 17 0.99 1.97 -7.67
C PRO A 17 1.48 0.73 -8.42
N GLN A 18 1.91 -0.26 -7.64
CA GLN A 18 2.33 -1.56 -8.10
C GLN A 18 1.42 -2.62 -7.50
N THR A 19 1.16 -3.67 -8.26
CA THR A 19 0.38 -4.83 -7.78
C THR A 19 1.31 -6.03 -7.69
N LEU A 20 1.32 -6.68 -6.53
CA LEU A 20 2.03 -7.93 -6.31
C LEU A 20 1.03 -9.06 -6.03
N HIS A 21 1.11 -10.10 -6.86
CA HIS A 21 0.31 -11.30 -6.71
C HIS A 21 1.01 -12.32 -5.79
N PHE A 22 0.23 -12.91 -4.88
CA PHE A 22 0.61 -13.99 -4.01
C PHE A 22 -0.24 -15.22 -4.34
N ALA A 23 0.42 -16.29 -4.76
CA ALA A 23 -0.22 -17.59 -4.99
C ALA A 23 -0.23 -18.46 -3.73
N GLU A 24 0.50 -18.03 -2.68
CA GLU A 24 0.55 -18.71 -1.40
C GLU A 24 -0.65 -18.32 -0.52
N PRO A 25 -1.40 -19.29 0.04
CA PRO A 25 -2.60 -18.98 0.80
C PRO A 25 -2.35 -18.06 2.01
N LEU A 26 -3.23 -17.08 2.21
CA LEU A 26 -3.30 -16.26 3.42
C LEU A 26 -4.39 -16.81 4.34
N ARG A 27 -3.98 -17.25 5.53
CA ARG A 27 -4.89 -17.80 6.54
C ARG A 27 -5.31 -16.69 7.49
N PHE A 28 -6.61 -16.46 7.58
CA PHE A 28 -7.16 -15.42 8.43
C PHE A 28 -7.36 -15.93 9.85
N ARG A 29 -7.33 -15.04 10.84
CA ARG A 29 -7.65 -15.39 12.24
C ARG A 29 -9.09 -15.90 12.41
N SER A 30 -9.99 -15.52 11.51
CA SER A 30 -11.35 -16.07 11.44
C SER A 30 -11.41 -17.56 11.05
N GLY A 31 -10.28 -18.16 10.63
CA GLY A 31 -10.20 -19.53 10.11
C GLY A 31 -10.44 -19.63 8.60
N ALA A 32 -10.88 -18.55 7.95
CA ALA A 32 -11.00 -18.47 6.50
C ALA A 32 -9.63 -18.43 5.82
N VAL A 33 -9.61 -18.73 4.51
CA VAL A 33 -8.39 -18.74 3.71
C VAL A 33 -8.65 -18.03 2.39
N LEU A 34 -7.74 -17.15 1.99
CA LEU A 34 -7.63 -16.70 0.60
C LEU A 34 -6.53 -17.51 -0.06
N ASP A 35 -6.88 -18.33 -1.06
CA ASP A 35 -5.92 -19.21 -1.74
C ASP A 35 -4.86 -18.44 -2.52
N SER A 36 -5.25 -17.30 -3.07
CA SER A 36 -4.37 -16.34 -3.72
C SER A 36 -4.93 -14.92 -3.55
N TYR A 37 -4.06 -13.92 -3.53
CA TYR A 37 -4.46 -12.53 -3.34
C TYR A 37 -3.45 -11.57 -3.95
N ASP A 38 -3.90 -10.35 -4.22
CA ASP A 38 -3.11 -9.24 -4.71
C ASP A 38 -2.98 -8.18 -3.61
N LEU A 39 -1.78 -7.62 -3.48
CA LEU A 39 -1.53 -6.41 -2.70
C LEU A 39 -1.12 -5.28 -3.64
N VAL A 40 -1.79 -4.14 -3.49
CA VAL A 40 -1.40 -2.90 -4.16
C VAL A 40 -0.57 -2.05 -3.20
N TYR A 41 0.58 -1.60 -3.67
CA TYR A 41 1.57 -0.88 -2.86
C TYR A 41 2.32 0.18 -3.68
N GLU A 42 2.95 1.11 -2.97
CA GLU A 42 3.89 2.10 -3.49
C GLU A 42 5.15 2.12 -2.63
N THR A 43 6.24 2.60 -3.22
CA THR A 43 7.52 2.71 -2.54
C THR A 43 8.16 4.06 -2.82
N TYR A 44 8.80 4.64 -1.81
CA TYR A 44 9.42 5.96 -1.88
C TYR A 44 10.85 5.91 -1.35
N GLY A 45 11.78 6.58 -2.05
CA GLY A 45 13.21 6.47 -1.74
C GLY A 45 13.85 5.20 -2.31
N THR A 46 15.00 4.79 -1.76
CA THR A 46 15.78 3.64 -2.26
C THR A 46 16.18 2.72 -1.11
N LEU A 47 15.90 1.42 -1.25
CA LEU A 47 16.35 0.39 -0.30
C LEU A 47 17.87 0.27 -0.38
N ASN A 48 18.55 0.42 0.76
CA ASN A 48 19.99 0.34 0.81
C ASN A 48 20.48 -1.12 0.65
N ALA A 49 21.76 -1.31 0.32
CA ALA A 49 22.33 -2.65 0.11
C ALA A 49 22.25 -3.57 1.35
N ALA A 50 22.25 -2.98 2.55
CA ALA A 50 22.12 -3.71 3.82
C ALA A 50 20.66 -4.01 4.19
N ARG A 51 19.69 -3.53 3.41
CA ARG A 51 18.24 -3.63 3.63
C ARG A 51 17.79 -3.11 5.02
N SER A 52 18.54 -2.16 5.58
CA SER A 52 18.39 -1.71 6.96
C SER A 52 17.63 -0.39 7.11
N ASN A 53 17.11 0.16 6.01
CA ASN A 53 16.46 1.48 5.98
C ASN A 53 14.99 1.43 5.55
N ALA A 54 14.36 0.25 5.59
CA ALA A 54 12.95 0.10 5.25
C ALA A 54 12.03 0.62 6.36
N VAL A 55 10.98 1.34 5.98
CA VAL A 55 9.94 1.87 6.88
C VAL A 55 8.57 1.55 6.29
N LEU A 56 7.71 0.86 7.05
CA LEU A 56 6.33 0.58 6.66
C LEU A 56 5.40 1.71 7.14
N ALA A 57 4.64 2.30 6.21
CA ALA A 57 3.61 3.27 6.52
C ALA A 57 2.24 2.57 6.62
N CYS A 58 1.75 2.36 7.84
CA CYS A 58 0.44 1.78 8.08
C CYS A 58 -0.65 2.85 7.93
N HIS A 59 -1.59 2.63 7.01
CA HIS A 59 -2.65 3.59 6.70
C HIS A 59 -3.88 3.43 7.63
N ALA A 60 -4.65 4.51 7.78
CA ALA A 60 -5.96 4.49 8.45
C ALA A 60 -7.04 3.84 7.57
N LEU A 61 -8.20 3.52 8.14
CA LEU A 61 -9.28 2.76 7.46
C LEU A 61 -9.72 3.35 6.10
N ASN A 62 -9.72 4.68 5.97
CA ASN A 62 -10.14 5.41 4.76
C ASN A 62 -8.98 5.81 3.85
N ALA A 63 -7.75 5.46 4.20
CA ALA A 63 -6.54 5.73 3.42
C ALA A 63 -6.11 4.48 2.62
N ALA A 64 -5.01 4.59 1.87
CA ALA A 64 -4.56 3.57 0.93
C ALA A 64 -3.02 3.50 0.87
N HIS A 65 -2.49 2.74 -0.11
CA HIS A 65 -1.06 2.67 -0.44
C HIS A 65 -0.45 4.01 -0.86
N HIS A 66 -1.26 4.97 -1.32
CA HIS A 66 -0.79 6.27 -1.83
C HIS A 66 -0.46 7.25 -0.69
N VAL A 67 0.71 7.10 -0.09
CA VAL A 67 1.15 7.85 1.09
C VAL A 67 1.72 9.22 0.74
N ALA A 68 2.50 9.32 -0.34
CA ALA A 68 3.17 10.56 -0.75
C ALA A 68 3.28 10.66 -2.28
N GLY A 69 3.59 11.85 -2.77
CA GLY A 69 3.68 12.11 -4.20
C GLY A 69 2.33 12.41 -4.82
N TYR A 70 2.29 12.37 -6.15
CA TYR A 70 1.08 12.52 -6.93
C TYR A 70 1.07 11.56 -8.12
N TYR A 71 -0.10 11.31 -8.71
CA TYR A 71 -0.18 10.55 -9.95
C TYR A 71 0.10 11.44 -11.17
N ALA A 72 0.89 10.94 -12.12
CA ALA A 72 1.33 11.73 -13.27
C ALA A 72 0.16 12.25 -14.14
N ASP A 73 -0.94 11.50 -14.19
CA ASP A 73 -2.18 11.80 -14.89
C ASP A 73 -3.21 12.55 -14.03
N ASP A 74 -2.97 12.67 -12.73
CA ASP A 74 -3.81 13.41 -11.78
C ASP A 74 -2.93 14.12 -10.73
N PRO A 75 -2.25 15.23 -11.08
CA PRO A 75 -1.31 15.91 -10.19
C PRO A 75 -1.95 16.51 -8.92
N ASP A 76 -3.28 16.69 -8.90
CA ASP A 76 -4.02 17.15 -7.72
C ASP A 76 -4.29 16.01 -6.71
N ASN A 77 -4.06 14.76 -7.12
CA ASN A 77 -4.16 13.57 -6.27
C ASN A 77 -2.88 13.44 -5.44
N LEU A 78 -2.81 14.19 -4.35
CA LEU A 78 -1.68 14.18 -3.45
C LEU A 78 -1.80 13.07 -2.40
N GLY A 79 -0.71 12.36 -2.15
CA GLY A 79 -0.63 11.32 -1.13
C GLY A 79 -1.05 11.83 0.25
N TRP A 80 -1.76 10.99 1.02
CA TRP A 80 -2.45 11.41 2.25
C TRP A 80 -1.50 11.88 3.37
N TRP A 81 -0.21 11.60 3.25
CA TRP A 81 0.86 12.05 4.16
C TRP A 81 2.04 12.69 3.45
N ASP A 82 1.83 13.28 2.26
CA ASP A 82 2.93 13.89 1.49
C ASP A 82 3.70 14.92 2.31
N ASN A 83 3.04 15.72 3.15
CA ASN A 83 3.70 16.69 4.03
C ASN A 83 4.70 16.08 5.04
N MET A 84 4.59 14.78 5.35
CA MET A 84 5.47 14.07 6.28
C MET A 84 6.53 13.20 5.59
N ILE A 85 6.28 12.75 4.37
CA ILE A 85 7.14 11.80 3.65
C ILE A 85 7.68 12.44 2.36
N GLY A 86 9.00 12.53 2.26
CA GLY A 86 9.69 13.07 1.09
C GLY A 86 11.11 13.57 1.38
N PRO A 87 11.82 14.11 0.38
CA PRO A 87 13.22 14.51 0.55
C PRO A 87 13.41 15.56 1.65
N GLY A 88 14.16 15.24 2.70
CA GLY A 88 14.38 16.15 3.83
C GLY A 88 13.13 16.48 4.67
N LYS A 89 12.05 15.70 4.55
CA LYS A 89 10.86 15.74 5.44
C LYS A 89 11.08 14.85 6.69
N PRO A 90 10.17 14.84 7.69
CA PRO A 90 10.32 14.03 8.90
C PRO A 90 10.58 12.54 8.63
N VAL A 91 9.89 11.96 7.65
CA VAL A 91 10.23 10.66 7.07
C VAL A 91 10.97 10.92 5.76
N ASP A 92 12.29 11.05 5.89
CA ASP A 92 13.18 11.49 4.82
C ASP A 92 13.45 10.38 3.79
N THR A 93 12.93 10.54 2.58
CA THR A 93 13.12 9.55 1.50
C THR A 93 14.50 9.58 0.85
N GLU A 94 15.37 10.55 1.21
CA GLU A 94 16.79 10.48 0.89
C GLU A 94 17.54 9.49 1.81
N LYS A 95 16.92 9.08 2.92
CA LYS A 95 17.52 8.17 3.92
C LYS A 95 16.78 6.84 4.03
N PHE A 96 15.46 6.88 3.97
CA PHE A 96 14.60 5.72 4.18
C PHE A 96 13.97 5.23 2.88
N PHE A 97 13.75 3.93 2.81
CA PHE A 97 12.90 3.27 1.83
C PHE A 97 11.53 3.05 2.45
N VAL A 98 10.57 3.90 2.10
CA VAL A 98 9.24 3.87 2.67
C VAL A 98 8.33 3.00 1.80
N VAL A 99 7.56 2.11 2.42
CA VAL A 99 6.58 1.24 1.77
C VAL A 99 5.18 1.62 2.25
N GLY A 100 4.29 1.95 1.31
CA GLY A 100 2.86 2.10 1.56
C GLY A 100 2.12 0.94 0.90
N VAL A 101 1.27 0.22 1.63
CA VAL A 101 0.52 -0.92 1.11
C VAL A 101 -0.95 -0.77 1.46
N ASN A 102 -1.84 -1.02 0.51
CA ASN A 102 -3.26 -1.08 0.79
C ASN A 102 -3.59 -2.43 1.41
N ASN A 103 -4.24 -2.42 2.56
CA ASN A 103 -4.56 -3.61 3.30
C ASN A 103 -5.48 -4.58 2.52
N VAL A 104 -5.30 -5.88 2.75
CA VAL A 104 -6.27 -6.90 2.31
C VAL A 104 -7.62 -6.63 2.97
N GLY A 105 -8.70 -6.75 2.20
CA GLY A 105 -10.04 -6.31 2.61
C GLY A 105 -10.32 -4.82 2.35
N GLY A 106 -9.32 -4.04 1.91
CA GLY A 106 -9.48 -2.64 1.52
C GLY A 106 -10.25 -2.45 0.21
N CYS A 107 -10.51 -1.19 -0.16
CA CYS A 107 -11.24 -0.83 -1.38
C CYS A 107 -10.40 -0.12 -2.44
N PHE A 108 -9.08 -0.02 -2.24
CA PHE A 108 -8.13 0.67 -3.11
C PHE A 108 -7.19 -0.29 -3.86
N GLY A 109 -7.74 -1.40 -4.37
CA GLY A 109 -7.07 -2.29 -5.34
C GLY A 109 -6.62 -3.64 -4.80
N SER A 110 -6.09 -3.72 -3.56
CA SER A 110 -5.74 -5.02 -2.96
C SER A 110 -6.98 -5.91 -2.83
N THR A 111 -6.77 -7.23 -2.79
CA THR A 111 -7.87 -8.19 -2.70
C THR A 111 -8.79 -7.88 -1.53
N GLY A 112 -10.07 -7.70 -1.82
CA GLY A 112 -11.08 -7.29 -0.86
C GLY A 112 -12.50 -7.66 -1.32
N PRO A 113 -13.55 -7.17 -0.64
CA PRO A 113 -14.94 -7.47 -0.98
C PRO A 113 -15.34 -7.17 -2.44
N LYS A 114 -14.68 -6.22 -3.10
CA LYS A 114 -14.95 -5.89 -4.51
C LYS A 114 -14.22 -6.80 -5.51
N SER A 115 -13.23 -7.56 -5.05
CA SER A 115 -12.46 -8.48 -5.90
C SER A 115 -13.30 -9.69 -6.28
N VAL A 116 -13.00 -10.26 -7.44
CA VAL A 116 -13.64 -11.49 -7.92
C VAL A 116 -13.11 -12.68 -7.13
N ASP A 117 -14.01 -13.46 -6.56
CA ASP A 117 -13.74 -14.77 -5.98
C ASP A 117 -13.51 -15.79 -7.12
N PRO A 118 -12.33 -16.41 -7.23
CA PRO A 118 -12.05 -17.41 -8.26
C PRO A 118 -12.97 -18.65 -8.19
N GLY A 119 -13.47 -18.99 -7.00
CA GLY A 119 -14.34 -20.14 -6.80
C GLY A 119 -15.75 -19.93 -7.35
N SER A 120 -16.31 -18.73 -7.18
CA SER A 120 -17.67 -18.40 -7.63
C SER A 120 -17.74 -17.57 -8.93
N GLY A 121 -16.62 -16.98 -9.37
CA GLY A 121 -16.57 -16.06 -10.50
C GLY A 121 -17.29 -14.73 -10.28
N LYS A 122 -17.68 -14.42 -9.04
CA LYS A 122 -18.43 -13.21 -8.65
C LYS A 122 -17.63 -12.41 -7.62
N PRO A 123 -17.93 -11.12 -7.41
CA PRO A 123 -17.32 -10.38 -6.30
C PRO A 123 -17.58 -11.07 -4.96
N TYR A 124 -16.59 -11.13 -4.08
CA TYR A 124 -16.76 -11.71 -2.73
C TYR A 124 -17.93 -11.05 -1.98
N GLY A 125 -18.01 -9.73 -1.99
CA GLY A 125 -19.01 -8.97 -1.24
C GLY A 125 -18.96 -9.34 0.24
N SER A 126 -20.11 -9.71 0.80
CA SER A 126 -20.23 -10.12 2.21
C SER A 126 -19.65 -11.50 2.52
N SER A 127 -19.23 -12.29 1.51
CA SER A 127 -18.52 -13.55 1.75
C SER A 127 -17.03 -13.36 1.98
N PHE A 128 -16.49 -12.14 1.80
CA PHE A 128 -15.09 -11.85 2.08
C PHE A 128 -14.77 -12.15 3.55
N PRO A 129 -13.61 -12.76 3.86
CA PRO A 129 -13.24 -13.05 5.23
C PRO A 129 -13.32 -11.84 6.16
N VAL A 130 -13.75 -12.07 7.40
CA VAL A 130 -13.58 -11.07 8.47
C VAL A 130 -12.07 -10.90 8.69
N VAL A 131 -11.61 -9.66 8.56
CA VAL A 131 -10.20 -9.28 8.61
C VAL A 131 -9.86 -8.70 9.97
N THR A 132 -8.72 -9.12 10.52
CA THR A 132 -8.13 -8.62 11.77
C THR A 132 -6.84 -7.84 11.49
N VAL A 133 -6.31 -7.16 12.50
CA VAL A 133 -5.02 -6.44 12.36
C VAL A 133 -3.88 -7.43 12.13
N GLU A 134 -3.95 -8.60 12.75
CA GLU A 134 -2.98 -9.68 12.59
C GLU A 134 -2.93 -10.19 11.14
N ASP A 135 -4.08 -10.27 10.47
CA ASP A 135 -4.14 -10.66 9.06
C ASP A 135 -3.46 -9.61 8.16
N TRP A 136 -3.60 -8.31 8.49
CA TRP A 136 -2.88 -7.24 7.81
C TRP A 136 -1.38 -7.33 8.04
N VAL A 137 -0.95 -7.55 9.28
CA VAL A 137 0.48 -7.71 9.62
C VAL A 137 1.08 -8.92 8.91
N ASP A 138 0.36 -10.05 8.85
CA ASP A 138 0.81 -11.24 8.13
C ASP A 138 0.96 -10.97 6.63
N ALA A 139 0.03 -10.23 6.02
CA ALA A 139 0.12 -9.83 4.61
C ALA A 139 1.27 -8.82 4.35
N GLN A 140 1.46 -7.85 5.25
CA GLN A 140 2.53 -6.85 5.19
C GLN A 140 3.91 -7.49 5.33
N ALA A 141 4.07 -8.45 6.25
CA ALA A 141 5.32 -9.21 6.41
C ALA A 141 5.67 -9.97 5.13
N ARG A 142 4.70 -10.64 4.50
CA ARG A 142 4.92 -11.32 3.21
C ARG A 142 5.30 -10.36 2.08
N LEU A 143 4.74 -9.14 2.08
CA LEU A 143 5.18 -8.11 1.14
C LEU A 143 6.63 -7.69 1.39
N ALA A 144 7.01 -7.50 2.66
CA ALA A 144 8.39 -7.20 3.03
C ALA A 144 9.36 -8.30 2.53
N ASP A 145 9.02 -9.58 2.74
CA ASP A 145 9.80 -10.72 2.25
C ASP A 145 9.98 -10.68 0.72
N ARG A 146 8.93 -10.31 -0.03
CA ARG A 146 8.97 -10.21 -1.50
C ARG A 146 9.76 -9.01 -2.02
N LEU A 147 9.79 -7.91 -1.26
CA LEU A 147 10.71 -6.79 -1.48
C LEU A 147 12.14 -7.13 -1.01
N GLY A 148 12.31 -8.28 -0.37
CA GLY A 148 13.55 -8.84 0.15
C GLY A 148 14.03 -8.17 1.43
N ILE A 149 13.17 -7.50 2.18
CA ILE A 149 13.52 -6.84 3.44
C ILE A 149 13.70 -7.88 4.55
#